data_AF-A0A2E3MDH7-F1
#
_entry.id   AF-A0A2E3MDH7-F1
#
_cell.length_a   1.000
_cell.length_b   1.000
_cell.length_c   1.000
_cell.angle_alpha   90.00
_cell.angle_beta   90.00
_cell.angle_gamma   90.00
#
_symmetry.space_group_name_H-M   'P 1'
#
loop_
_entity.id
_entity.type
_entity.pdbx_description
1 polymer ?
#
loop_
_entity_poly.entity_id
_entity_poly.type
_entity_poly.pdbx_seq_one_letter_code
_entity_poly.pdbx_strand_id
1 'polypeptide(L)'
;MVLKSLPGVGAGLARKLTDHFGTEDKVLQLLTDGQTEIIAEVEGVSLKRADSLARSLNGIEDFLATPESIRLHKELVTSIATHAVNASTRSRLRNLMPVRDINSRREIISQAMECDFIIEGLRIPSEVESNYERVVVSKNPIDELKRFCRVLTPSEQETWKDYKVFKSVTWVGADGPAQTPEGWLVVPESASVDMILPEKCVGWFEHNRESLELLTTLPEGDGFYKHFNEIRMTQLRELLDEMANEADAEAIADVRDKLWPTAKELEKRIHDEVDQAMQNVKLDLSGSDMLE
;
A
#
# COMPACT_ATOMS: atom_id res chain seq x y z
N MET A 1 1.31 20.90 8.91
CA MET A 1 0.81 19.58 9.32
C MET A 1 -0.68 19.70 9.55
N VAL A 2 -1.44 19.13 8.62
CA VAL A 2 -2.90 19.01 8.66
C VAL A 2 -3.32 18.07 9.81
N LEU A 3 -2.54 17.05 10.14
CA LEU A 3 -2.82 16.16 11.27
C LEU A 3 -2.90 16.90 12.61
N LYS A 4 -2.18 18.01 12.79
CA LYS A 4 -2.22 18.81 14.02
C LYS A 4 -3.52 19.60 14.20
N SER A 5 -4.31 19.79 13.14
CA SER A 5 -5.63 20.43 13.27
C SER A 5 -6.71 19.45 13.73
N LEU A 6 -6.44 18.14 13.75
CA LEU A 6 -7.37 17.15 14.26
C LEU A 6 -7.42 17.17 15.80
N PRO A 7 -8.62 17.13 16.40
CA PRO A 7 -8.77 17.18 17.84
C PRO A 7 -8.10 15.98 18.52
N GLY A 8 -7.27 16.28 19.52
CA GLY A 8 -6.53 15.25 20.25
C GLY A 8 -5.25 14.74 19.57
N VAL A 9 -4.81 15.35 18.46
CA VAL A 9 -3.52 15.04 17.81
C VAL A 9 -2.48 16.13 18.13
N GLY A 10 -1.61 15.85 19.10
CA GLY A 10 -0.46 16.71 19.40
C GLY A 10 0.73 16.46 18.45
N ALA A 11 1.75 17.33 18.52
CA ALA A 11 2.92 17.24 17.65
C ALA A 11 3.66 15.88 17.72
N GLY A 12 3.73 15.29 18.92
CA GLY A 12 4.36 13.96 19.10
C GLY A 12 3.57 12.84 18.42
N LEU A 13 2.23 12.90 18.47
CA LEU A 13 1.39 11.88 17.85
C LEU A 13 1.37 12.01 16.33
N ALA A 14 1.26 13.24 15.81
CA ALA A 14 1.35 13.51 14.37
C ALA A 14 2.67 12.97 13.79
N ARG A 15 3.78 13.19 14.50
CA ARG A 15 5.08 12.66 14.11
C ARG A 15 5.11 11.12 14.15
N LYS A 16 4.66 10.49 15.24
CA LYS A 16 4.60 9.01 15.31
C LYS A 16 3.78 8.39 14.18
N LEU A 17 2.62 8.97 13.86
CA LEU A 17 1.78 8.51 12.76
C LEU A 17 2.49 8.67 11.41
N THR A 18 3.10 9.83 11.18
CA THR A 18 3.84 10.10 9.94
C THR A 18 5.05 9.18 9.80
N ASP A 19 5.82 8.99 10.86
CA ASP A 19 7.01 8.13 10.88
C ASP A 19 6.63 6.65 10.64
N HIS A 20 5.49 6.20 11.17
CA HIS A 20 5.02 4.83 11.00
C HIS A 20 4.50 4.55 9.58
N PHE A 21 3.76 5.48 8.98
CA PHE A 21 3.12 5.31 7.67
C PHE A 21 3.88 6.00 6.52
N GLY A 22 5.05 6.56 6.81
CA GLY A 22 5.92 7.26 5.86
C GLY A 22 5.51 8.72 5.60
N THR A 23 4.23 8.98 5.31
CA THR A 23 3.75 10.33 4.95
C THR A 23 2.50 10.73 5.71
N GLU A 24 2.29 12.05 5.85
CA GLU A 24 1.10 12.64 6.47
C GLU A 24 -0.17 12.31 5.66
N ASP A 25 -0.05 12.31 4.33
CA ASP A 25 -1.15 12.05 3.40
C ASP A 25 -1.65 10.61 3.51
N LYS A 26 -0.75 9.64 3.71
CA LYS A 26 -1.12 8.23 3.95
C LYS A 26 -1.97 8.09 5.21
N VAL A 27 -1.64 8.82 6.29
CA VAL A 27 -2.40 8.80 7.55
C VAL A 27 -3.80 9.37 7.35
N LEU A 28 -3.91 10.48 6.62
CA LEU A 28 -5.19 11.11 6.33
C LEU A 28 -6.06 10.23 5.43
N GLN A 29 -5.48 9.58 4.41
CA GLN A 29 -6.17 8.58 3.59
C GLN A 29 -6.75 7.45 4.46
N LEU A 30 -5.94 6.84 5.33
CA LEU A 30 -6.39 5.77 6.22
C LEU A 30 -7.54 6.21 7.15
N LEU A 31 -7.51 7.46 7.62
CA LEU A 31 -8.59 8.03 8.44
C LEU A 31 -9.85 8.30 7.63
N THR A 32 -9.73 8.86 6.43
CA THR A 32 -10.85 9.11 5.50
C THR A 32 -11.52 7.80 5.08
N ASP A 33 -10.72 6.79 4.75
CA ASP A 33 -11.18 5.46 4.35
C ASP A 33 -11.75 4.63 5.51
N GLY A 34 -11.66 5.13 6.74
CA GLY A 34 -12.11 4.44 7.94
C GLY A 34 -11.31 3.17 8.24
N GLN A 35 -10.04 3.10 7.85
CA GLN A 35 -9.11 2.01 8.13
C GLN A 35 -8.50 2.17 9.54
N THR A 36 -9.36 2.29 10.55
CA THR A 36 -8.99 2.66 11.92
C THR A 36 -8.22 1.56 12.67
N GLU A 37 -8.34 0.30 12.23
CA GLU A 37 -7.56 -0.82 12.76
C GLU A 37 -6.07 -0.67 12.47
N ILE A 38 -5.73 -0.28 11.23
CA ILE A 38 -4.35 -0.03 10.80
C ILE A 38 -3.76 1.13 11.61
N ILE A 39 -4.53 2.22 11.76
CA ILE A 39 -4.11 3.38 12.56
C ILE A 39 -3.90 3.01 14.04
N ALA A 40 -4.63 2.03 14.57
CA ALA A 40 -4.50 1.56 15.95
C ALA A 40 -3.26 0.69 16.22
N GLU A 41 -2.52 0.28 15.18
CA GLU A 41 -1.23 -0.41 15.33
C GLU A 41 -0.14 0.53 15.87
N VAL A 42 -0.32 1.85 15.68
CA VAL A 42 0.63 2.85 16.16
C VAL A 42 0.62 2.92 17.69
N GLU A 43 1.80 2.76 18.28
CA GLU A 43 1.98 2.82 19.73
C GLU A 43 1.43 4.13 20.34
N GLY A 44 0.41 4.00 21.19
CA GLY A 44 -0.28 5.11 21.84
C GLY A 44 -1.59 5.54 21.16
N VAL A 45 -2.00 4.84 20.11
CA VAL A 45 -3.30 4.99 19.44
C VAL A 45 -4.16 3.78 19.75
N SER A 46 -5.26 3.98 20.47
CA SER A 46 -6.27 2.93 20.63
C SER A 46 -7.25 2.97 19.46
N LEU A 47 -7.91 1.85 19.17
CA LEU A 47 -8.97 1.77 18.16
C LEU A 47 -10.06 2.84 18.37
N LYS A 48 -10.48 3.02 19.63
CA LYS A 48 -11.45 4.06 20.01
C LYS A 48 -10.97 5.48 19.65
N ARG A 49 -9.66 5.74 19.76
CA ARG A 49 -9.07 7.02 19.38
C ARG A 49 -9.02 7.16 17.86
N ALA A 50 -8.61 6.12 17.15
CA ALA A 50 -8.60 6.09 15.68
C ALA A 50 -10.02 6.35 15.10
N ASP A 51 -11.04 5.68 15.65
CA ASP A 51 -12.45 5.90 15.27
C ASP A 51 -12.88 7.36 15.51
N SER A 52 -12.46 7.95 16.62
CA SER A 52 -12.78 9.35 16.93
C SER A 52 -12.14 10.34 15.95
N LEU A 53 -10.90 10.06 15.52
CA LEU A 53 -10.18 10.87 14.55
C LEU A 53 -10.83 10.78 13.17
N ALA A 54 -11.14 9.57 12.70
CA ALA A 54 -11.82 9.33 11.44
C ALA A 54 -13.19 10.04 11.39
N ARG A 55 -13.95 9.99 12.50
CA ARG A 55 -15.25 10.68 12.59
C ARG A 55 -15.13 12.21 12.56
N SER A 56 -14.14 12.76 13.24
CA SER A 56 -13.90 14.21 13.26
C SER A 56 -13.50 14.72 11.88
N LEU A 57 -12.63 13.99 11.18
CA LEU A 57 -12.20 14.33 9.82
C LEU A 57 -13.38 14.30 8.82
N ASN A 58 -14.30 13.36 8.98
CA ASN A 58 -15.48 13.23 8.11
C ASN A 58 -16.59 14.27 8.37
N GLY A 59 -16.41 15.20 9.33
CA GLY A 59 -17.16 16.46 9.38
C GLY A 59 -18.64 16.38 9.81
N ILE A 60 -19.06 15.39 10.59
CA ILE A 60 -20.48 15.21 10.95
C ILE A 60 -20.72 15.33 12.46
N GLU A 61 -20.24 16.42 13.07
CA GLU A 61 -20.56 16.73 14.47
C GLU A 61 -22.03 17.17 14.66
N ASP A 62 -22.67 17.73 13.62
CA ASP A 62 -24.00 18.36 13.75
C ASP A 62 -25.21 17.50 13.35
N PHE A 63 -25.03 16.36 12.67
CA PHE A 63 -26.18 15.53 12.29
C PHE A 63 -26.80 14.83 13.52
N LEU A 64 -25.96 14.33 14.41
CA LEU A 64 -26.36 13.65 15.64
C LEU A 64 -26.37 14.65 16.80
N ALA A 65 -27.25 15.65 16.71
CA ALA A 65 -27.29 16.82 17.59
C ALA A 65 -27.55 16.53 19.08
N THR A 66 -27.96 15.31 19.44
CA THR A 66 -28.23 14.95 20.84
C THR A 66 -27.42 13.72 21.29
N PRO A 67 -27.02 13.64 22.57
CA PRO A 67 -26.38 12.44 23.12
C PRO A 67 -27.19 11.16 22.87
N GLU A 68 -28.52 11.28 22.87
CA GLU A 68 -29.44 10.18 22.61
C GLU A 68 -29.39 9.73 21.13
N SER A 69 -29.34 10.67 20.17
CA SER A 69 -29.16 10.33 18.76
C SER A 69 -27.81 9.64 18.49
N ILE A 70 -26.75 10.07 19.17
CA ILE A 70 -25.43 9.41 19.12
C ILE A 70 -25.51 7.99 19.68
N ARG A 71 -26.22 7.79 20.79
CA ARG A 71 -26.44 6.48 21.41
C ARG A 71 -27.19 5.54 20.46
N LEU A 72 -28.32 5.98 19.92
CA LEU A 72 -29.15 5.20 19.00
C LEU A 72 -28.39 4.84 17.72
N HIS A 73 -27.63 5.77 17.13
CA HIS A 73 -26.79 5.49 15.96
C HIS A 73 -25.75 4.40 16.26
N LYS A 74 -25.05 4.50 17.39
CA LYS A 74 -24.06 3.49 17.81
C LYS A 74 -24.71 2.11 18.01
N GLU A 75 -25.89 2.05 18.62
CA GLU A 75 -26.63 0.80 18.82
C GLU A 75 -27.07 0.18 17.50
N LEU A 76 -27.62 1.00 16.59
CA LEU A 76 -28.02 0.55 15.25
C LEU A 76 -26.83 -0.04 14.49
N VAL A 77 -25.73 0.71 14.39
CA VAL A 77 -24.51 0.28 13.70
C VAL A 77 -23.92 -0.98 14.32
N THR A 78 -23.93 -1.08 15.65
CA THR A 78 -23.47 -2.29 16.35
C THR A 78 -24.35 -3.49 16.02
N SER A 79 -25.66 -3.32 15.99
CA SER A 79 -26.61 -4.37 15.61
C SER A 79 -26.46 -4.78 14.14
N ILE A 80 -26.20 -3.86 13.22
CA ILE A 80 -25.94 -4.21 11.81
C ILE A 80 -24.62 -4.98 11.72
N ALA A 81 -23.58 -4.53 12.43
CA ALA A 81 -22.27 -5.17 12.41
C ALA A 81 -22.30 -6.63 12.91
N THR A 82 -23.22 -7.03 13.80
CA THR A 82 -23.31 -8.45 14.21
C THR A 82 -23.69 -9.39 13.07
N HIS A 83 -24.26 -8.88 11.98
CA HIS A 83 -24.63 -9.66 10.79
C HIS A 83 -23.56 -9.66 9.69
N ALA A 84 -22.46 -8.91 9.87
CA ALA A 84 -21.40 -8.88 8.86
C ALA A 84 -20.50 -10.11 8.93
N VAL A 85 -20.22 -10.69 7.76
CA VAL A 85 -19.52 -11.97 7.58
C VAL A 85 -18.07 -11.90 8.07
N ASN A 86 -17.33 -10.83 7.74
CA ASN A 86 -15.91 -10.70 8.05
C ASN A 86 -15.61 -9.55 9.03
N ALA A 87 -14.44 -9.61 9.66
CA ALA A 87 -14.02 -8.64 10.69
C ALA A 87 -13.81 -7.23 10.12
N SER A 88 -13.26 -7.12 8.91
CA SER A 88 -13.01 -5.84 8.25
C SER A 88 -14.32 -5.06 8.01
N THR A 89 -15.35 -5.73 7.47
CA THR A 89 -16.69 -5.14 7.31
C THR A 89 -17.27 -4.73 8.65
N ARG A 90 -17.16 -5.56 9.70
CA ARG A 90 -17.63 -5.19 11.05
C ARG A 90 -16.97 -3.92 11.56
N SER A 91 -15.68 -3.76 11.30
CA SER A 91 -14.91 -2.58 11.71
C SER A 91 -15.33 -1.35 10.92
N ARG A 92 -15.34 -1.42 9.58
CA ARG A 92 -15.74 -0.32 8.70
C ARG A 92 -17.16 0.14 8.95
N LEU A 93 -18.09 -0.78 9.25
CA LEU A 93 -19.46 -0.42 9.63
C LEU A 93 -19.50 0.53 10.84
N ARG A 94 -18.60 0.36 11.83
CA ARG A 94 -18.51 1.25 13.00
C ARG A 94 -18.08 2.67 12.67
N ASN A 95 -17.43 2.86 11.52
CA ASN A 95 -17.02 4.17 11.02
C ASN A 95 -18.09 4.83 10.16
N LEU A 96 -19.20 4.14 9.86
CA LEU A 96 -20.32 4.76 9.18
C LEU A 96 -20.94 5.84 10.06
N MET A 97 -21.04 7.02 9.46
CA MET A 97 -21.75 8.16 10.01
C MET A 97 -22.94 8.50 9.10
N PRO A 98 -24.05 9.00 9.66
CA PRO A 98 -25.16 9.47 8.85
C PRO A 98 -24.70 10.61 7.96
N VAL A 99 -25.15 10.65 6.71
CA VAL A 99 -24.82 11.72 5.76
C VAL A 99 -26.03 12.56 5.42
N ARG A 100 -25.80 13.82 5.01
CA ARG A 100 -26.88 14.75 4.62
C ARG A 100 -27.53 14.34 3.29
N ASP A 101 -26.73 14.00 2.28
CA ASP A 101 -27.22 13.46 1.01
C ASP A 101 -27.10 11.94 0.99
N ILE A 102 -28.25 11.27 0.88
CA ILE A 102 -28.36 9.81 0.87
C ILE A 102 -28.53 9.24 -0.54
N ASN A 103 -28.81 10.09 -1.54
CA ASN A 103 -29.25 9.61 -2.85
C ASN A 103 -28.14 8.89 -3.60
N SER A 104 -26.95 9.48 -3.66
CA SER A 104 -25.76 8.87 -4.26
C SER A 104 -25.41 7.53 -3.61
N ARG A 105 -25.45 7.46 -2.27
CA ARG A 105 -25.20 6.21 -1.53
C ARG A 105 -26.26 5.15 -1.80
N ARG A 106 -27.53 5.55 -1.87
CA ARG A 106 -28.63 4.62 -2.20
C ARG A 106 -28.48 4.05 -3.60
N GLU A 107 -28.14 4.89 -4.57
CA GLU A 107 -27.88 4.44 -5.93
C GLU A 107 -26.74 3.42 -5.98
N ILE A 108 -25.60 3.72 -5.35
CA ILE A 108 -24.46 2.78 -5.29
C ILE A 108 -24.86 1.48 -4.59
N ILE A 109 -25.60 1.54 -3.48
CA ILE A 109 -26.07 0.33 -2.77
C ILE A 109 -27.01 -0.48 -3.66
N SER A 110 -27.94 0.16 -4.36
CA SER A 110 -28.85 -0.53 -5.29
C SER A 110 -28.08 -1.23 -6.42
N GLN A 111 -27.10 -0.55 -7.03
CA GLN A 111 -26.25 -1.16 -8.05
C GLN A 111 -25.39 -2.29 -7.48
N ALA A 112 -24.87 -2.15 -6.25
CA ALA A 112 -24.09 -3.18 -5.57
C ALA A 112 -24.93 -4.43 -5.25
N MET A 113 -26.21 -4.27 -4.93
CA MET A 113 -27.12 -5.39 -4.68
C MET A 113 -27.43 -6.20 -5.95
N GLU A 114 -27.25 -5.61 -7.13
CA GLU A 114 -27.40 -6.27 -8.42
C GLU A 114 -26.09 -6.91 -8.92
N CYS A 115 -24.95 -6.60 -8.28
CA CYS A 115 -23.66 -7.17 -8.62
C CYS A 115 -23.60 -8.66 -8.23
N ASP A 116 -23.40 -9.52 -9.21
CA ASP A 116 -23.24 -10.97 -9.04
C ASP A 116 -21.76 -11.40 -8.91
N PHE A 117 -20.83 -10.46 -9.10
CA PHE A 117 -19.40 -10.74 -9.04
C PHE A 117 -18.91 -10.84 -7.60
N ILE A 118 -18.34 -11.99 -7.26
CA ILE A 118 -17.81 -12.30 -5.93
C ILE A 118 -16.29 -12.15 -5.95
N ILE A 119 -15.77 -11.32 -5.04
CA ILE A 119 -14.33 -11.19 -4.79
C ILE A 119 -13.98 -12.04 -3.58
N GLU A 120 -13.21 -13.09 -3.81
CA GLU A 120 -12.66 -13.97 -2.77
C GLU A 120 -11.13 -13.90 -2.78
N GLY A 121 -10.49 -14.01 -1.62
CA GLY A 121 -9.03 -14.09 -1.52
C GLY A 121 -8.28 -12.74 -1.60
N LEU A 122 -8.98 -11.62 -1.76
CA LEU A 122 -8.33 -10.30 -1.76
C LEU A 122 -7.74 -9.98 -0.37
N ARG A 123 -6.43 -9.76 -0.33
CA ARG A 123 -5.68 -9.37 0.86
C ARG A 123 -4.91 -8.09 0.59
N ILE A 124 -4.58 -7.38 1.65
CA ILE A 124 -3.66 -6.24 1.57
C ILE A 124 -2.29 -6.81 1.20
N PRO A 125 -1.65 -6.34 0.11
CA PRO A 125 -0.32 -6.80 -0.24
C PRO A 125 0.66 -6.53 0.90
N SER A 126 1.49 -7.52 1.21
CA SER A 126 2.47 -7.44 2.29
C SER A 126 3.88 -7.71 1.79
N GLU A 127 4.85 -7.15 2.51
CA GLU A 127 6.25 -7.50 2.33
C GLU A 127 6.53 -8.95 2.73
N VAL A 128 7.58 -9.54 2.15
CA VAL A 128 8.08 -10.86 2.53
C VAL A 128 9.50 -10.73 3.06
N GLU A 129 9.71 -11.27 4.25
CA GLU A 129 11.05 -11.51 4.76
C GLU A 129 11.55 -12.86 4.22
N SER A 130 12.31 -12.81 3.12
CA SER A 130 12.98 -13.97 2.54
C SER A 130 14.49 -13.77 2.51
N ASN A 131 15.22 -14.87 2.70
CA ASN A 131 16.67 -14.91 2.53
C ASN A 131 16.98 -15.43 1.12
N TYR A 132 17.45 -14.54 0.25
CA TYR A 132 17.82 -14.84 -1.12
C TYR A 132 19.27 -15.33 -1.21
N GLU A 133 19.53 -16.31 -2.08
CA GLU A 133 20.87 -16.91 -2.23
C GLU A 133 21.91 -15.96 -2.87
N ARG A 134 21.45 -14.91 -3.56
CA ARG A 134 22.29 -13.93 -4.25
C ARG A 134 23.28 -13.29 -3.28
N VAL A 135 24.54 -13.17 -3.70
CA VAL A 135 25.58 -12.48 -2.93
C VAL A 135 25.78 -11.08 -3.49
N VAL A 136 25.62 -10.06 -2.65
CA VAL A 136 25.88 -8.67 -3.05
C VAL A 136 27.30 -8.31 -2.67
N VAL A 137 28.10 -7.86 -3.63
CA VAL A 137 29.48 -7.43 -3.41
C VAL A 137 29.59 -5.94 -3.70
N SER A 138 29.97 -5.16 -2.71
CA SER A 138 30.05 -3.69 -2.81
C SER A 138 31.20 -3.15 -1.95
N LYS A 139 31.98 -2.21 -2.49
CA LYS A 139 33.03 -1.49 -1.73
C LYS A 139 32.43 -0.65 -0.61
N ASN A 140 31.24 -0.08 -0.85
CA ASN A 140 30.48 0.65 0.15
C ASN A 140 29.47 -0.29 0.82
N PRO A 141 29.49 -0.48 2.15
CA PRO A 141 28.55 -1.36 2.83
C PRO A 141 27.09 -0.98 2.57
N ILE A 142 26.27 -1.97 2.22
CA ILE A 142 24.82 -1.80 1.99
C ILE A 142 24.07 -2.56 3.08
N ASP A 143 24.01 -1.95 4.27
CA ASP A 143 23.52 -2.63 5.48
C ASP A 143 22.04 -3.05 5.40
N GLU A 144 21.22 -2.28 4.67
CA GLU A 144 19.79 -2.56 4.48
C GLU A 144 19.48 -3.89 3.79
N LEU A 145 20.45 -4.45 3.04
CA LEU A 145 20.33 -5.72 2.32
C LEU A 145 20.75 -6.93 3.16
N LYS A 146 21.46 -6.74 4.28
CA LYS A 146 21.97 -7.84 5.12
C LYS A 146 20.87 -8.73 5.71
N ARG A 147 19.65 -8.18 5.85
CA ARG A 147 18.47 -8.93 6.31
C ARG A 147 17.87 -9.85 5.23
N PHE A 148 18.24 -9.66 3.97
CA PHE A 148 17.67 -10.38 2.83
C PHE A 148 18.70 -11.27 2.13
N CYS A 149 19.98 -10.92 2.18
CA CYS A 149 21.00 -11.64 1.44
C CYS A 149 22.40 -11.43 2.05
N ARG A 150 23.38 -12.18 1.55
CA ARG A 150 24.77 -12.03 1.98
C ARG A 150 25.40 -10.81 1.30
N VAL A 151 25.76 -9.81 2.10
CA VAL A 151 26.49 -8.61 1.63
C VAL A 151 27.96 -8.72 2.01
N LEU A 152 28.86 -8.61 1.02
CA LEU A 152 30.31 -8.69 1.16
C LEU A 152 30.95 -7.38 0.72
N THR A 153 31.97 -6.96 1.48
CA THR A 153 32.82 -5.83 1.12
C THR A 153 34.20 -6.34 0.72
N PRO A 154 34.60 -6.20 -0.55
CA PRO A 154 35.92 -6.65 -1.00
C PRO A 154 37.01 -5.80 -0.36
N SER A 155 38.09 -6.46 0.06
CA SER A 155 39.34 -5.82 0.43
C SER A 155 40.09 -5.29 -0.80
N GLU A 156 41.11 -4.45 -0.60
CA GLU A 156 41.88 -3.85 -1.70
C GLU A 156 42.59 -4.87 -2.62
N GLN A 157 42.79 -6.10 -2.14
CA GLN A 157 43.45 -7.17 -2.90
C GLN A 157 42.46 -8.10 -3.60
N GLU A 158 41.19 -8.08 -3.20
CA GLU A 158 40.14 -8.92 -3.77
C GLU A 158 39.61 -8.29 -5.06
N THR A 159 39.35 -9.15 -6.05
CA THR A 159 38.79 -8.78 -7.34
C THR A 159 37.47 -9.52 -7.56
N TRP A 160 36.70 -9.10 -8.57
CA TRP A 160 35.48 -9.81 -8.94
C TRP A 160 35.70 -11.31 -9.24
N LYS A 161 36.91 -11.72 -9.62
CA LYS A 161 37.24 -13.14 -9.91
C LYS A 161 37.13 -14.02 -8.67
N ASP A 162 37.38 -13.49 -7.48
CA ASP A 162 37.38 -14.22 -6.22
C ASP A 162 35.96 -14.64 -5.80
N TYR A 163 34.95 -13.94 -6.33
CA TYR A 163 33.54 -14.20 -6.04
C TYR A 163 32.89 -15.19 -7.02
N LYS A 164 33.61 -15.67 -8.06
CA LYS A 164 33.13 -16.69 -9.03
C LYS A 164 32.69 -18.01 -8.41
N VAL A 165 33.04 -18.25 -7.14
CA VAL A 165 32.58 -19.41 -6.38
C VAL A 165 31.07 -19.39 -6.13
N PHE A 166 30.45 -18.22 -6.19
CA PHE A 166 29.01 -18.05 -6.03
C PHE A 166 28.29 -18.12 -7.38
N LYS A 167 27.16 -18.84 -7.38
CA LYS A 167 26.32 -18.99 -8.58
C LYS A 167 25.60 -17.70 -8.97
N SER A 168 25.23 -16.89 -7.98
CA SER A 168 24.47 -15.65 -8.17
C SER A 168 25.14 -14.53 -7.38
N VAL A 169 25.57 -13.49 -8.09
CA VAL A 169 26.27 -12.34 -7.52
C VAL A 169 25.76 -11.05 -8.13
N THR A 170 25.56 -10.02 -7.32
CA THR A 170 25.47 -8.65 -7.83
C THR A 170 26.70 -7.87 -7.41
N TRP A 171 27.48 -7.43 -8.39
CA TRP A 171 28.60 -6.51 -8.21
C TRP A 171 28.10 -5.07 -8.29
N VAL A 172 28.31 -4.31 -7.23
CA VAL A 172 27.90 -2.91 -7.13
C VAL A 172 29.12 -2.01 -7.25
N GLY A 173 29.10 -1.15 -8.26
CA GLY A 173 30.12 -0.12 -8.50
C GLY A 173 31.16 -0.50 -9.55
N ALA A 174 32.28 0.23 -9.52
CA ALA A 174 33.36 0.09 -10.48
C ALA A 174 34.13 -1.23 -10.31
N ASP A 175 35.00 -1.56 -11.28
CA ASP A 175 35.90 -2.73 -11.26
C ASP A 175 35.20 -4.10 -11.34
N GLY A 176 33.95 -4.12 -11.78
CA GLY A 176 33.23 -5.35 -12.10
C GLY A 176 33.78 -6.06 -13.35
N PRO A 177 33.30 -7.28 -13.64
CA PRO A 177 33.68 -8.00 -14.85
C PRO A 177 33.29 -7.22 -16.11
N ALA A 178 34.19 -7.15 -17.10
CA ALA A 178 33.89 -6.59 -18.42
C ALA A 178 32.90 -7.47 -19.23
N GLN A 179 32.93 -8.78 -18.97
CA GLN A 179 31.95 -9.74 -19.47
C GLN A 179 31.30 -10.42 -18.27
N THR A 180 30.02 -10.11 -18.04
CA THR A 180 29.25 -10.60 -16.90
C THR A 180 29.12 -12.13 -16.95
N PRO A 181 29.55 -12.86 -15.89
CA PRO A 181 29.28 -14.30 -15.80
C PRO A 181 27.79 -14.60 -15.75
N GLU A 182 27.39 -15.81 -16.15
CA GLU A 182 26.01 -16.27 -16.01
C GLU A 182 25.56 -16.21 -14.52
N GLY A 183 24.34 -15.73 -14.29
CA GLY A 183 23.79 -15.53 -12.94
C GLY A 183 24.27 -14.25 -12.24
N TRP A 184 25.15 -13.47 -12.86
CA TRP A 184 25.70 -12.25 -12.26
C TRP A 184 25.00 -11.00 -12.77
N LEU A 185 24.99 -9.96 -11.94
CA LEU A 185 24.57 -8.61 -12.30
C LEU A 185 25.70 -7.64 -11.97
N VAL A 186 25.88 -6.63 -12.81
CA VAL A 186 26.83 -5.52 -12.57
C VAL A 186 26.05 -4.23 -12.63
N VAL A 187 25.98 -3.51 -11.51
CA VAL A 187 25.15 -2.31 -11.37
C VAL A 187 25.98 -1.15 -10.81
N PRO A 188 25.65 0.12 -11.14
CA PRO A 188 26.34 1.27 -10.59
C PRO A 188 26.10 1.41 -9.07
N GLU A 189 26.96 2.16 -8.36
CA GLU A 189 26.77 2.43 -6.92
C GLU A 189 25.49 3.19 -6.60
N SER A 190 24.94 3.92 -7.58
CA SER A 190 23.67 4.63 -7.47
C SER A 190 22.44 3.75 -7.73
N ALA A 191 22.62 2.45 -7.94
CA ALA A 191 21.52 1.53 -8.20
C ALA A 191 20.59 1.41 -6.98
N SER A 192 19.29 1.31 -7.23
CA SER A 192 18.32 1.05 -6.17
C SER A 192 18.44 -0.38 -5.65
N VAL A 193 17.88 -0.63 -4.46
CA VAL A 193 17.80 -1.97 -3.85
C VAL A 193 17.20 -3.00 -4.81
N ASP A 194 16.17 -2.65 -5.57
CA ASP A 194 15.49 -3.56 -6.50
C ASP A 194 16.34 -3.88 -7.75
N MET A 195 17.28 -3.00 -8.09
CA MET A 195 18.28 -3.28 -9.13
C MET A 195 19.40 -4.19 -8.61
N ILE A 196 19.77 -4.03 -7.33
CA ILE A 196 20.84 -4.81 -6.71
C ILE A 196 20.37 -6.24 -6.39
N LEU A 197 19.12 -6.39 -5.94
CA LEU A 197 18.50 -7.64 -5.53
C LEU A 197 17.12 -7.78 -6.21
N PRO A 198 17.06 -8.11 -7.51
CA PRO A 198 15.80 -8.18 -8.25
C PRO A 198 14.87 -9.28 -7.75
N GLU A 199 15.41 -10.36 -7.18
CA GLU A 199 14.63 -11.44 -6.56
C GLU A 199 13.73 -10.93 -5.43
N LYS A 200 14.11 -9.83 -4.75
CA LYS A 200 13.25 -9.23 -3.73
C LYS A 200 11.98 -8.65 -4.33
N CYS A 201 12.10 -7.95 -5.46
CA CYS A 201 10.96 -7.38 -6.17
C CYS A 201 10.07 -8.52 -6.70
N VAL A 202 10.65 -9.50 -7.39
CA VAL A 202 9.92 -10.66 -7.92
C VAL A 202 9.25 -11.45 -6.81
N GLY A 203 9.95 -11.76 -5.72
CA GLY A 203 9.40 -12.48 -4.57
C GLY A 203 8.22 -11.76 -3.91
N TRP A 204 8.20 -10.43 -3.92
CA TRP A 204 7.04 -9.65 -3.48
C TRP A 204 5.82 -9.91 -4.38
N PHE A 205 5.99 -9.89 -5.70
CA PHE A 205 4.91 -10.16 -6.65
C PHE A 205 4.42 -11.61 -6.55
N GLU A 206 5.31 -12.58 -6.34
CA GLU A 206 4.94 -13.98 -6.15
C GLU A 206 4.12 -14.21 -4.88
N HIS A 207 4.55 -13.62 -3.77
CA HIS A 207 3.84 -13.75 -2.50
C HIS A 207 2.45 -13.11 -2.54
N ASN A 208 2.33 -11.99 -3.25
CA ASN A 208 1.07 -11.26 -3.38
C ASN A 208 0.24 -11.72 -4.60
N ARG A 209 0.67 -12.77 -5.31
CA ARG A 209 0.09 -13.21 -6.59
C ARG A 209 -1.42 -13.38 -6.55
N GLU A 210 -1.97 -14.08 -5.57
CA GLU A 210 -3.42 -14.33 -5.49
C GLU A 210 -4.22 -13.02 -5.51
N SER A 211 -3.79 -12.03 -4.74
CA SER A 211 -4.46 -10.71 -4.69
C SER A 211 -4.24 -9.90 -5.96
N LEU A 212 -3.05 -9.98 -6.57
CA LEU A 212 -2.74 -9.28 -7.81
C LEU A 212 -3.48 -9.89 -9.01
N GLU A 213 -3.61 -11.21 -9.08
CA GLU A 213 -4.36 -11.90 -10.13
C GLU A 213 -5.84 -11.52 -10.11
N LEU A 214 -6.44 -11.32 -8.93
CA LEU A 214 -7.81 -10.81 -8.82
C LEU A 214 -7.98 -9.45 -9.51
N LEU A 215 -7.00 -8.55 -9.39
CA LEU A 215 -7.05 -7.24 -10.07
C LEU A 215 -7.03 -7.37 -11.58
N THR A 216 -6.49 -8.47 -12.12
CA THR A 216 -6.49 -8.74 -13.57
C THR A 216 -7.82 -9.28 -14.08
N THR A 217 -8.60 -9.92 -13.21
CA THR A 217 -9.86 -10.60 -13.57
C THR A 217 -11.12 -9.80 -13.24
N LEU A 218 -10.97 -8.64 -12.58
CA LEU A 218 -12.10 -7.75 -12.30
C LEU A 218 -12.87 -7.43 -13.60
N PRO A 219 -14.22 -7.51 -13.57
CA PRO A 219 -15.04 -7.25 -14.75
C PRO A 219 -15.06 -5.75 -15.06
N GLU A 220 -15.12 -5.45 -16.35
CA GLU A 220 -15.33 -4.11 -16.85
C GLU A 220 -16.82 -3.86 -17.07
N GLY A 221 -17.31 -2.67 -16.74
CA GLY A 221 -18.70 -2.33 -17.01
C GLY A 221 -19.13 -0.96 -16.50
N ASP A 222 -20.44 -0.75 -16.60
CA ASP A 222 -21.14 0.45 -16.10
C ASP A 222 -21.80 0.18 -14.74
N GLY A 223 -22.40 1.22 -14.14
CA GLY A 223 -23.02 1.12 -12.82
C GLY A 223 -21.98 0.79 -11.74
N PHE A 224 -22.24 -0.24 -10.93
CA PHE A 224 -21.32 -0.63 -9.85
C PHE A 224 -19.95 -1.08 -10.39
N TYR A 225 -19.91 -1.75 -11.54
CA TYR A 225 -18.66 -2.23 -12.16
C TYR A 225 -17.72 -1.10 -12.59
N LYS A 226 -18.22 0.14 -12.71
CA LYS A 226 -17.37 1.30 -12.98
C LYS A 226 -16.27 1.45 -11.92
N HIS A 227 -16.56 1.12 -10.66
CA HIS A 227 -15.58 1.15 -9.57
C HIS A 227 -14.46 0.12 -9.76
N PHE A 228 -14.70 -0.95 -10.53
CA PHE A 228 -13.65 -1.91 -10.87
C PHE A 228 -12.78 -1.43 -12.02
N ASN A 229 -13.33 -0.68 -12.98
CA ASN A 229 -12.53 -0.08 -14.06
C ASN A 229 -11.39 0.79 -13.51
N GLU A 230 -11.63 1.44 -12.37
CA GLU A 230 -10.67 2.28 -11.66
C GLU A 230 -9.54 1.51 -10.97
N ILE A 231 -9.64 0.19 -10.79
CA ILE A 231 -8.63 -0.61 -10.08
C ILE A 231 -8.15 -1.85 -10.85
N ARG A 232 -8.84 -2.20 -11.95
CA ARG A 232 -8.51 -3.33 -12.81
C ARG A 232 -7.15 -3.12 -13.49
N MET A 233 -6.36 -4.19 -13.56
CA MET A 233 -5.00 -4.19 -14.11
C MET A 233 -4.81 -5.36 -15.08
N THR A 234 -5.44 -5.29 -16.24
CA THR A 234 -5.41 -6.39 -17.23
C THR A 234 -4.01 -6.75 -17.69
N GLN A 235 -3.16 -5.74 -17.89
CA GLN A 235 -1.79 -5.90 -18.40
C GLN A 235 -0.88 -6.65 -17.42
N LEU A 236 -1.26 -6.71 -16.13
CA LEU A 236 -0.47 -7.40 -15.12
C LEU A 236 -0.51 -8.93 -15.29
N ARG A 237 -1.52 -9.48 -15.98
CA ARG A 237 -1.66 -10.94 -16.13
C ARG A 237 -0.47 -11.55 -16.85
N GLU A 238 -0.11 -11.00 -18.00
CA GLU A 238 1.00 -11.50 -18.82
C GLU A 238 2.32 -11.44 -18.05
N LEU A 239 2.58 -10.35 -17.32
CA LEU A 239 3.78 -10.18 -16.51
C LEU A 239 3.85 -11.17 -15.34
N LEU A 240 2.72 -11.42 -14.67
CA LEU A 240 2.65 -12.46 -13.63
C LEU A 240 2.87 -13.85 -14.22
N ASP A 241 2.34 -14.14 -15.41
CA ASP A 241 2.54 -15.44 -16.05
C ASP A 241 4.00 -15.63 -16.54
N GLU A 242 4.68 -14.57 -17.01
CA GLU A 242 6.11 -14.57 -17.33
C GLU A 242 6.98 -14.94 -16.12
N MET A 243 6.72 -14.33 -14.96
CA MET A 243 7.46 -14.62 -13.72
C MET A 243 7.52 -16.10 -13.36
N ALA A 244 6.43 -16.85 -13.58
CA ALA A 244 6.35 -18.26 -13.18
C ALA A 244 7.28 -19.17 -13.99
N ASN A 245 7.80 -18.69 -15.12
CA ASN A 245 8.56 -19.48 -16.08
C ASN A 245 10.07 -19.17 -16.08
N GLU A 246 10.52 -18.18 -15.32
CA GLU A 246 11.91 -17.71 -15.34
C GLU A 246 12.69 -18.10 -14.08
N ALA A 247 13.94 -18.53 -14.25
CA ALA A 247 14.77 -19.06 -13.17
C ALA A 247 16.18 -18.47 -13.08
N ASP A 248 16.62 -17.65 -14.04
CA ASP A 248 17.95 -17.05 -14.05
C ASP A 248 17.94 -15.54 -13.76
N ALA A 249 19.12 -15.02 -13.38
CA ALA A 249 19.29 -13.66 -12.89
C ALA A 249 18.96 -12.56 -13.90
N GLU A 250 19.26 -12.78 -15.18
CA GLU A 250 19.05 -11.78 -16.22
C GLU A 250 17.57 -11.73 -16.60
N ALA A 251 16.93 -12.89 -16.69
CA ALA A 251 15.49 -13.02 -16.90
C ALA A 251 14.70 -12.35 -15.75
N ILE A 252 15.04 -12.69 -14.50
CA ILE A 252 14.44 -12.06 -13.30
C ILE A 252 14.62 -10.53 -13.32
N ALA A 253 15.77 -10.03 -13.78
CA ALA A 253 16.03 -8.60 -13.90
C ALA A 253 15.18 -7.93 -15.01
N ASP A 254 14.93 -8.61 -16.13
CA ASP A 254 14.07 -8.16 -17.22
C ASP A 254 12.60 -8.09 -16.79
N VAL A 255 12.11 -9.16 -16.13
CA VAL A 255 10.74 -9.19 -15.60
C VAL A 255 10.51 -8.09 -14.56
N ARG A 256 11.47 -7.85 -13.67
CA ARG A 256 11.44 -6.68 -12.77
C ARG A 256 11.31 -5.37 -13.57
N ASP A 257 12.14 -5.18 -14.59
CA ASP A 257 12.13 -3.94 -15.39
C ASP A 257 10.81 -3.72 -16.13
N LYS A 258 10.10 -4.80 -16.50
CA LYS A 258 8.74 -4.72 -17.06
C LYS A 258 7.68 -4.40 -16.00
N LEU A 259 7.82 -4.93 -14.78
CA LEU A 259 6.87 -4.71 -13.68
C LEU A 259 6.99 -3.30 -13.08
N TRP A 260 8.20 -2.74 -13.06
CA TRP A 260 8.49 -1.48 -12.38
C TRP A 260 7.70 -0.27 -12.90
N PRO A 261 7.57 -0.04 -14.23
CA PRO A 261 6.72 1.02 -14.75
C PRO A 261 5.27 0.93 -14.28
N THR A 262 4.72 -0.28 -14.27
CA THR A 262 3.35 -0.55 -13.81
C THR A 262 3.22 -0.22 -12.32
N ALA A 263 4.18 -0.64 -11.49
CA ALA A 263 4.19 -0.29 -10.07
C ALA A 263 4.26 1.24 -9.85
N LYS A 264 5.07 1.95 -10.64
CA LYS A 264 5.20 3.41 -10.57
C LYS A 264 3.96 4.15 -11.04
N GLU A 265 3.27 3.63 -12.05
CA GLU A 265 1.99 4.19 -12.49
C GLU A 265 0.93 4.07 -11.39
N LEU A 266 0.89 2.92 -10.70
CA LEU A 266 -0.01 2.71 -9.56
C LEU A 266 0.29 3.65 -8.39
N GLU A 267 1.56 3.77 -8.02
CA GLU A 267 2.00 4.70 -7.00
C GLU A 267 1.55 6.13 -7.32
N LYS A 268 1.70 6.55 -8.58
CA LYS A 268 1.26 7.87 -9.03
C LYS A 268 -0.26 8.04 -8.94
N ARG A 269 -1.04 7.06 -9.41
CA ARG A 269 -2.51 7.10 -9.36
C ARG A 269 -3.02 7.23 -7.93
N ILE A 270 -2.42 6.48 -7.00
CA ILE A 270 -2.76 6.57 -5.57
C ILE A 270 -2.44 7.97 -5.03
N HIS A 271 -1.26 8.53 -5.33
CA HIS A 271 -0.93 9.89 -4.90
C HIS A 271 -1.91 10.93 -5.46
N ASP A 272 -2.26 10.84 -6.74
CA ASP A 272 -3.20 11.76 -7.39
C ASP A 272 -4.60 11.69 -6.74
N GLU A 273 -5.08 10.49 -6.41
CA GLU A 273 -6.37 10.28 -5.72
C GLU A 273 -6.36 10.85 -4.29
N VAL A 274 -5.27 10.62 -3.56
CA VAL A 274 -5.09 11.19 -2.22
C VAL A 274 -5.06 12.71 -2.27
N ASP A 275 -4.34 13.30 -3.22
CA ASP A 275 -4.28 14.75 -3.40
C ASP A 275 -5.67 15.35 -3.70
N GLN A 276 -6.48 14.68 -4.53
CA GLN A 276 -7.86 15.10 -4.79
C GLN A 276 -8.75 15.01 -3.55
N ALA A 277 -8.71 13.90 -2.82
CA ALA A 277 -9.44 13.74 -1.57
C ALA A 277 -9.04 14.83 -0.56
N MET A 278 -7.75 15.12 -0.48
CA MET A 278 -7.19 16.16 0.39
C MET A 278 -7.59 17.58 0.00
N GLN A 279 -7.69 17.89 -1.29
CA GLN A 279 -8.21 19.17 -1.77
C GLN A 279 -9.68 19.36 -1.38
N ASN A 280 -10.50 18.32 -1.51
CA ASN A 280 -11.90 18.36 -1.11
C ASN A 280 -12.06 18.59 0.40
N VAL A 281 -11.27 17.89 1.23
CA VAL A 281 -11.26 18.08 2.69
C VAL A 281 -10.81 19.50 3.07
N LYS A 282 -9.79 20.06 2.39
CA LYS A 282 -9.36 21.45 2.64
C LYS A 282 -10.42 22.47 2.24
N LEU A 283 -11.14 22.25 1.13
CA LEU A 283 -12.24 23.10 0.70
C LEU A 283 -13.39 23.09 1.73
N ASP A 284 -13.76 21.91 2.24
CA ASP A 284 -14.80 21.76 3.26
C ASP A 284 -14.42 22.44 4.60
N LEU A 285 -13.16 22.33 5.02
CA LEU A 285 -12.64 23.00 6.21
C LEU A 285 -12.52 24.53 6.05
N SER A 286 -12.32 25.04 4.83
CA SER A 286 -12.28 26.48 4.55
C SER A 286 -13.67 27.10 4.37
N GLY A 287 -14.68 26.30 4.02
CA GLY A 287 -16.06 26.75 3.85
C GLY A 287 -16.75 27.10 5.16
N SER A 288 -16.28 26.57 6.29
CA SER A 288 -16.76 26.96 7.63
C SER A 288 -16.33 28.37 8.05
N ASP A 289 -15.35 28.98 7.36
CA ASP A 289 -14.86 30.35 7.64
C ASP A 289 -15.55 31.43 6.78
N MET A 290 -16.47 31.07 5.87
CA MET A 290 -17.23 32.07 5.06
C MET A 290 -18.56 32.51 5.70
N LEU A 291 -18.80 32.20 6.97
CA LEU A 291 -19.93 32.70 7.77
C LEU A 291 -19.45 33.45 9.01
N GLU A 292 -18.70 34.54 8.81
CA GLU A 292 -18.67 35.71 9.69
C GLU A 292 -18.70 37.01 8.87
#